data_AF-A0A939YQG9-F1
#
_entry.id   AF-A0A939YQG9-F1
#
_cell.length_a   1.000
_cell.length_b   1.000
_cell.length_c   1.000
_cell.angle_alpha   90.00
_cell.angle_beta   90.00
_cell.angle_gamma   90.00
#
_symmetry.space_group_name_H-M   'P 1'
#
loop_
_entity.id
_entity.type
_entity.pdbx_description
1 polymer ?
#
loop_
_entity_poly.entity_id
_entity_poly.type
_entity_poly.pdbx_seq_one_letter_code
_entity_poly.pdbx_strand_id
1 'polypeptide(L)'
;MISIDLLKSDKPDIQSENRCMLCPIECGADRAVRPGACGVGGCAPKAGLDPYKSALVARAARHYYEEPPISGTNGSGAIFFSGCNMACIFCQNMDISHFQKGRLVGADELAAIMLRLQELGSHNINLVTPSPHVALIADAIPLARKRGLELPILYNTNSYEKVEALRRLDGLI
;
A
#
# COMPACT_ATOMS: atom_id res chain seq x y z
N MET A 1 0.39 -27.67 -2.64
CA MET A 1 -0.48 -27.19 -1.53
C MET A 1 0.43 -26.52 -0.51
N ILE A 2 0.77 -25.24 -0.73
CA ILE A 2 1.65 -24.51 0.19
C ILE A 2 0.82 -24.17 1.42
N SER A 3 1.23 -24.70 2.57
CA SER A 3 0.50 -24.54 3.82
C SER A 3 0.39 -23.07 4.20
N ILE A 4 -0.83 -22.57 4.38
CA ILE A 4 -1.15 -21.21 4.82
C ILE A 4 -0.59 -20.90 6.22
N ASP A 5 -0.16 -21.92 6.97
CA ASP A 5 0.38 -21.79 8.32
C ASP A 5 1.76 -21.12 8.42
N LEU A 6 2.48 -20.93 7.29
CA LEU A 6 3.76 -20.21 7.28
C LEU A 6 3.64 -18.67 7.29
N LEU A 7 2.43 -18.10 7.11
CA LEU A 7 2.23 -16.63 7.07
C LEU A 7 2.06 -15.97 8.45
N LYS A 8 2.14 -16.74 9.54
CA LYS A 8 2.19 -16.22 10.92
C LYS A 8 3.63 -16.04 11.43
N SER A 9 4.63 -16.10 10.55
CA SER A 9 6.03 -15.82 10.92
C SER A 9 6.17 -14.38 11.39
N ASP A 10 6.75 -14.19 12.58
CA ASP A 10 7.28 -12.97 13.19
C ASP A 10 7.48 -11.80 12.20
N LYS A 11 6.40 -11.11 11.84
CA LYS A 11 6.47 -10.00 10.90
C LYS A 11 7.25 -8.88 11.61
N PRO A 12 8.38 -8.41 11.05
CA PRO A 12 9.22 -7.42 11.71
C PRO A 12 8.40 -6.25 12.23
N ASP A 13 8.76 -5.79 13.43
CA ASP A 13 8.06 -4.66 14.02
C ASP A 13 8.41 -3.38 13.24
N ILE A 14 7.37 -2.73 12.75
CA ILE A 14 7.44 -1.45 12.04
C ILE A 14 7.02 -0.30 12.97
N GLN A 15 6.79 -0.63 14.24
CA GLN A 15 6.45 0.25 15.34
C GLN A 15 7.40 -0.04 16.52
N SER A 16 7.51 0.89 17.45
CA SER A 16 8.19 0.68 18.73
C SER A 16 7.59 1.64 19.74
N GLU A 17 6.91 1.13 20.77
CA GLU A 17 6.20 1.97 21.77
C GLU A 17 5.27 3.02 21.11
N ASN A 18 4.42 2.59 20.16
CA ASN A 18 3.56 3.43 19.31
C ASN A 18 4.28 4.42 18.38
N ARG A 19 5.62 4.41 18.32
CA ARG A 19 6.40 5.26 17.42
C ARG A 19 6.57 4.59 16.06
N CYS A 20 6.28 5.33 14.99
CA CYS A 20 6.44 4.84 13.63
C CYS A 20 7.92 4.65 13.23
N MET A 21 8.31 3.40 12.99
CA MET A 21 9.66 2.99 12.53
C MET A 21 9.63 2.35 11.14
N LEU A 22 8.54 2.56 10.38
CA LEU A 22 8.21 1.82 9.16
C LEU A 22 9.22 2.00 8.01
N CYS A 23 9.78 3.20 7.85
CA CYS A 23 10.71 3.53 6.76
C CYS A 23 11.99 4.17 7.33
N PRO A 24 13.04 4.36 6.52
CA PRO A 24 14.33 4.84 7.03
C PRO A 24 14.28 6.26 7.66
N ILE A 25 13.20 7.02 7.44
CA ILE A 25 12.98 8.31 8.12
C ILE A 25 12.75 8.15 9.63
N GLU A 26 12.17 7.02 10.07
CA GLU A 26 11.93 6.75 11.50
C GLU A 26 11.29 7.93 12.27
N CYS A 27 10.26 8.55 11.67
CA CYS A 27 9.70 9.82 12.15
C CYS A 27 9.12 9.81 13.58
N GLY A 28 9.03 8.62 14.20
CA GLY A 28 8.58 8.43 15.57
C GLY A 28 7.14 8.87 15.83
N ALA A 29 6.34 9.09 14.78
CA ALA A 29 4.96 9.51 14.92
C ALA A 29 4.10 8.38 15.46
N ASP A 30 3.31 8.68 16.48
CA ASP A 30 2.14 7.89 16.80
C ASP A 30 1.06 8.20 15.76
N ARG A 31 0.87 7.29 14.80
CA ARG A 31 -0.08 7.47 13.71
C ARG A 31 -1.54 7.46 14.17
N ALA A 32 -1.82 7.04 15.40
CA ALA A 32 -3.16 7.17 15.99
C ALA A 32 -3.41 8.59 16.53
N VAL A 33 -2.35 9.36 16.78
CA VAL A 33 -2.45 10.72 17.32
C VAL A 33 -2.17 11.78 16.24
N ARG A 34 -1.11 11.60 15.44
CA ARG A 34 -0.66 12.57 14.44
C ARG A 34 -0.12 11.89 13.17
N PRO A 35 -0.15 12.57 12.01
CA PRO A 35 0.50 12.04 10.82
C PRO A 35 2.02 11.90 11.02
N GLY A 36 2.59 10.88 10.37
CA GLY A 36 4.04 10.74 10.21
C GLY A 36 4.61 11.75 9.22
N ALA A 37 5.93 11.75 9.05
CA ALA A 37 6.61 12.61 8.08
C ALA A 37 6.08 12.41 6.64
N CYS A 38 5.53 11.23 6.34
CA CYS A 38 4.91 10.90 5.06
C CYS A 38 3.47 11.44 4.89
N GLY A 39 2.93 12.13 5.89
CA GLY A 39 1.55 12.59 5.88
C GLY A 39 0.50 11.53 6.21
N VAL A 40 0.87 10.27 6.50
CA VAL A 40 -0.09 9.22 6.88
C VAL A 40 -0.27 9.13 8.40
N GLY A 41 -1.51 9.07 8.87
CA GLY A 41 -1.89 9.00 10.29
C GLY A 41 -2.86 10.12 10.71
N GLY A 42 -3.40 10.05 11.93
CA GLY A 42 -4.31 11.03 12.54
C GLY A 42 -5.75 11.03 11.98
N CYS A 43 -5.97 10.56 10.75
CA CYS A 43 -7.30 10.48 10.15
C CYS A 43 -8.03 9.15 10.45
N ALA A 44 -7.30 8.03 10.51
CA ALA A 44 -7.90 6.70 10.66
C ALA A 44 -8.67 6.47 11.97
N PRO A 45 -8.17 6.94 13.13
CA PRO A 45 -8.89 6.79 14.40
C PRO A 45 -10.23 7.51 14.43
N LYS A 46 -10.37 8.63 13.71
CA LYS A 46 -11.65 9.35 13.57
C LYS A 46 -12.71 8.53 12.82
N ALA A 47 -12.26 7.56 12.02
CA ALA A 47 -13.11 6.60 11.31
C ALA A 47 -13.18 5.24 12.01
N GLY A 48 -12.66 5.11 13.24
CA GLY A 48 -12.64 3.85 13.98
C GLY A 48 -11.69 2.79 13.41
N LEU A 49 -10.70 3.19 12.61
CA LEU A 49 -9.74 2.29 11.98
C LEU A 49 -8.34 2.45 12.56
N ASP A 50 -7.59 1.35 12.59
CA ASP A 50 -6.17 1.36 12.91
C ASP A 50 -5.38 1.98 11.73
N PRO A 51 -4.55 3.00 11.97
CA PRO A 51 -3.79 3.70 10.93
C PRO A 51 -2.73 2.84 10.21
N TYR A 52 -2.33 1.69 10.77
CA TYR A 52 -1.46 0.71 10.11
C TYR A 52 -2.24 -0.41 9.42
N LYS A 53 -3.54 -0.54 9.74
CA LYS A 53 -4.48 -1.48 9.09
C LYS A 53 -5.48 -0.75 8.20
N SER A 54 -5.13 0.45 7.76
CA SER A 54 -5.89 1.23 6.80
C SER A 54 -4.97 2.04 5.90
N ALA A 55 -5.49 2.44 4.74
CA ALA A 55 -4.78 3.24 3.76
C ALA A 55 -5.71 4.27 3.13
N LEU A 56 -5.15 5.41 2.73
CA LEU A 56 -5.85 6.37 1.91
C LEU A 56 -5.63 6.02 0.44
N VAL A 57 -6.66 5.52 -0.23
CA VAL A 57 -6.64 5.27 -1.68
C VAL A 57 -7.18 6.50 -2.39
N ALA A 58 -6.31 7.20 -3.10
CA ALA A 58 -6.65 8.40 -3.86
C ALA A 58 -7.35 8.06 -5.18
N ARG A 59 -6.92 6.98 -5.83
CA ARG A 59 -7.46 6.52 -7.12
C ARG A 59 -7.19 5.04 -7.30
N ALA A 60 -8.15 4.32 -7.88
CA ALA A 60 -7.95 2.97 -8.40
C ALA A 60 -8.54 2.88 -9.81
N ALA A 61 -7.73 2.56 -10.81
CA ALA A 61 -8.15 2.50 -12.21
C ALA A 61 -7.16 1.73 -13.08
N ARG A 62 -7.60 1.32 -14.28
CA ARG A 62 -6.68 0.90 -15.34
C ARG A 62 -5.85 2.09 -15.79
N HIS A 63 -4.53 1.94 -15.75
CA HIS A 63 -3.55 2.95 -16.09
C HIS A 63 -2.73 2.47 -17.29
N TYR A 64 -2.74 3.26 -18.36
CA TYR A 64 -2.17 2.90 -19.66
C TYR A 64 -0.82 3.58 -19.94
N TYR A 65 -0.33 4.41 -19.02
CA TYR A 65 0.86 5.23 -19.23
C TYR A 65 2.09 4.74 -18.45
N GLU A 66 2.03 3.55 -17.85
CA GLU A 66 3.24 2.83 -17.40
C GLU A 66 4.01 2.27 -18.61
N GLU A 67 5.24 1.84 -18.41
CA GLU A 67 6.07 1.26 -19.47
C GLU A 67 5.35 0.09 -20.17
N PRO A 68 5.60 -0.13 -21.48
CA PRO A 68 4.91 -1.17 -22.25
C PRO A 68 4.90 -2.58 -21.61
N PRO A 69 5.97 -3.05 -20.93
CA PRO A 69 5.94 -4.32 -20.22
C PRO A 69 4.97 -4.39 -19.02
N ILE A 70 4.62 -3.24 -18.44
CA ILE A 70 3.72 -3.13 -17.29
C ILE A 70 2.29 -2.86 -17.74
N SER A 71 2.08 -1.92 -18.65
CA SER A 71 0.74 -1.50 -19.08
C SER A 71 0.15 -2.42 -20.14
N GLY A 72 0.98 -2.99 -21.02
CA GLY A 72 0.53 -3.83 -22.13
C GLY A 72 -0.64 -3.22 -22.90
N THR A 73 -1.57 -4.07 -23.34
CA THR A 73 -2.76 -3.64 -24.10
C THR A 73 -3.97 -3.30 -23.22
N ASN A 74 -4.08 -3.87 -22.02
CA ASN A 74 -5.25 -3.75 -21.16
C ASN A 74 -5.05 -2.82 -19.96
N GLY A 75 -3.86 -2.21 -19.86
CA GLY A 75 -3.50 -1.33 -18.76
C GLY A 75 -3.06 -2.09 -17.51
N SER A 76 -2.33 -1.36 -16.67
CA SER A 76 -1.96 -1.77 -15.32
C SER A 76 -3.09 -1.40 -14.36
N GLY A 77 -3.51 -2.32 -13.49
CA GLY A 77 -4.52 -2.06 -12.48
C GLY A 77 -3.94 -1.23 -11.35
N ALA A 78 -3.83 0.07 -11.54
CA ALA A 78 -3.10 0.95 -10.64
C ALA A 78 -3.96 1.43 -9.47
N ILE A 79 -3.42 1.30 -8.26
CA ILE A 79 -3.97 1.80 -7.00
C ILE A 79 -3.00 2.85 -6.47
N PHE A 80 -3.40 4.11 -6.54
CA PHE A 80 -2.64 5.26 -6.06
C PHE A 80 -2.97 5.53 -4.61
N PHE A 81 -1.97 5.39 -3.74
CA PHE A 81 -2.08 5.72 -2.33
C PHE A 81 -1.70 7.18 -2.05
N SER A 82 -2.29 7.74 -1.00
CA SER A 82 -1.89 9.07 -0.49
C SER A 82 -0.81 8.99 0.57
N GLY A 83 -0.01 10.04 0.63
CA GLY A 83 1.17 10.15 1.49
C GLY A 83 2.41 9.51 0.87
N CYS A 84 3.58 10.12 1.08
CA CYS A 84 4.86 9.64 0.59
C CYS A 84 5.95 9.99 1.59
N ASN A 85 6.89 9.08 1.86
CA ASN A 85 8.04 9.33 2.74
C ASN A 85 9.15 10.18 2.08
N MET A 86 8.87 10.77 0.92
CA MET A 86 9.71 11.69 0.17
C MET A 86 8.92 12.96 -0.18
N ALA A 87 9.62 14.05 -0.46
CA ALA A 87 9.04 15.33 -0.84
C ALA A 87 9.72 15.92 -2.10
N CYS A 88 9.66 15.19 -3.21
CA CYS A 88 10.36 15.57 -4.44
C CYS A 88 9.79 16.89 -5.01
N ILE A 89 10.66 17.86 -5.34
CA ILE A 89 10.27 19.15 -5.93
C ILE A 89 9.58 18.99 -7.31
N PHE A 90 9.83 17.89 -8.00
CA PHE A 90 9.26 17.54 -9.32
C PHE A 90 8.24 16.39 -9.23
N CYS A 91 7.60 16.19 -8.07
CA CYS A 91 6.67 15.08 -7.87
C CYS A 91 5.46 15.14 -8.83
N GLN A 92 5.36 14.17 -9.74
CA GLN A 92 4.21 14.03 -10.64
C GLN A 92 2.90 13.74 -9.88
N ASN A 93 3.01 13.10 -8.72
CA ASN A 93 1.90 12.74 -7.84
C ASN A 93 1.80 13.68 -6.62
N MET A 94 2.29 14.92 -6.70
CA MET A 94 2.33 15.86 -5.57
C MET A 94 0.98 16.00 -4.88
N ASP A 95 -0.09 16.07 -5.68
CA ASP A 95 -1.47 16.23 -5.23
C ASP A 95 -1.96 15.15 -4.28
N ILE A 96 -1.42 13.95 -4.35
CA ILE A 96 -1.78 12.81 -3.47
C ILE A 96 -0.64 12.44 -2.53
N SER A 97 0.60 12.73 -2.90
CA SER A 97 1.78 12.42 -2.09
C SER A 97 1.92 13.36 -0.90
N HIS A 98 1.57 14.64 -1.07
CA HIS A 98 1.72 15.66 -0.03
C HIS A 98 0.40 15.99 0.69
N PHE A 99 -0.73 15.56 0.15
CA PHE A 99 -2.05 15.86 0.70
C PHE A 99 -2.81 14.57 0.98
N GLN A 100 -3.46 14.48 2.15
CA GLN A 100 -4.28 13.33 2.57
C GLN A 100 -5.59 13.22 1.75
N LYS A 101 -5.50 13.00 0.44
CA LYS A 101 -6.65 12.86 -0.46
C LYS A 101 -7.13 11.41 -0.51
N GLY A 102 -8.37 11.21 -0.95
CA GLY A 102 -8.90 9.87 -1.23
C GLY A 102 -9.77 9.32 -0.12
N ARG A 103 -10.04 8.01 -0.23
CA ARG A 103 -10.93 7.28 0.66
C ARG A 103 -10.10 6.38 1.57
N LEU A 104 -10.40 6.42 2.86
CA LEU A 104 -9.80 5.52 3.82
C LEU A 104 -10.40 4.11 3.64
N VAL A 105 -9.53 3.11 3.49
CA VAL A 105 -9.93 1.72 3.24
C VAL A 105 -9.22 0.75 4.17
N GLY A 106 -9.91 -0.33 4.53
CA GLY A 106 -9.35 -1.49 5.23
C GLY A 106 -8.93 -2.63 4.29
N ALA A 107 -8.52 -3.77 4.87
CA ALA A 107 -7.97 -4.89 4.09
C ALA A 107 -9.00 -5.52 3.14
N ASP A 108 -10.23 -5.72 3.62
CA ASP A 108 -11.35 -6.23 2.83
C ASP A 108 -11.67 -5.39 1.60
N GLU A 109 -11.72 -4.07 1.80
CA GLU A 109 -12.02 -3.13 0.73
C GLU A 109 -10.87 -3.03 -0.27
N LEU A 110 -9.62 -3.01 0.21
CA LEU A 110 -8.46 -3.03 -0.68
C LEU A 110 -8.43 -4.32 -1.50
N ALA A 111 -8.71 -5.48 -0.89
CA ALA A 111 -8.83 -6.74 -1.61
C ALA A 111 -9.94 -6.71 -2.67
N ALA A 112 -11.10 -6.12 -2.36
CA ALA A 112 -12.19 -5.94 -3.32
C ALA A 112 -11.79 -5.03 -4.49
N ILE A 113 -11.04 -3.95 -4.23
CA ILE A 113 -10.50 -3.08 -5.27
C ILE A 113 -9.57 -3.85 -6.21
N MET A 114 -8.68 -4.70 -5.68
CA MET A 114 -7.78 -5.54 -6.49
C MET A 114 -8.57 -6.49 -7.40
N LEU A 115 -9.56 -7.20 -6.84
CA LEU A 115 -10.42 -8.10 -7.62
C LEU A 115 -11.19 -7.35 -8.70
N ARG A 116 -11.70 -6.15 -8.40
CA ARG A 116 -12.40 -5.34 -9.38
C ARG A 116 -11.51 -4.93 -10.55
N LEU A 117 -10.25 -4.60 -10.28
CA LEU A 117 -9.27 -4.29 -11.34
C LEU A 117 -8.96 -5.53 -12.20
N GLN A 118 -8.94 -6.72 -11.59
CA GLN A 118 -8.82 -7.98 -12.33
C GLN A 118 -10.03 -8.25 -13.22
N GLU A 119 -11.26 -8.08 -12.72
CA GLU A 119 -12.49 -8.24 -13.51
C GLU A 119 -12.54 -7.28 -14.71
N LEU A 120 -11.93 -6.09 -14.59
CA LEU A 120 -11.80 -5.13 -15.67
C LEU A 120 -10.72 -5.51 -16.71
N GLY A 121 -10.04 -6.64 -16.53
CA GLY A 121 -9.06 -7.21 -17.45
C GLY A 121 -7.66 -6.60 -17.35
N SER A 122 -7.31 -5.98 -16.23
CA SER A 122 -5.96 -5.41 -16.02
C SER A 122 -4.88 -6.49 -16.11
N HIS A 123 -3.67 -6.12 -16.53
CA HIS A 123 -2.56 -7.09 -16.62
C HIS A 123 -1.87 -7.38 -15.28
N ASN A 124 -2.01 -6.49 -14.31
CA ASN A 124 -1.43 -6.58 -12.98
C ASN A 124 -2.20 -5.70 -12.00
N ILE A 125 -1.86 -5.80 -10.71
CA ILE A 125 -2.24 -4.84 -9.68
C ILE A 125 -0.99 -4.03 -9.32
N ASN A 126 -0.97 -2.75 -9.68
CA ASN A 126 0.17 -1.87 -9.44
C ASN A 126 -0.10 -0.95 -8.25
N LEU A 127 0.65 -1.16 -7.18
CA LEU A 127 0.56 -0.40 -5.94
C LEU A 127 1.49 0.80 -6.04
N VAL A 128 0.93 2.00 -6.21
CA VAL A 128 1.69 3.24 -6.45
C VAL A 128 1.80 4.06 -5.17
N THR A 129 3.03 4.35 -4.76
CA THR A 129 3.39 4.92 -3.44
C THR A 129 2.96 4.04 -2.25
N PRO A 130 3.29 2.73 -2.25
CA PRO A 130 2.78 1.78 -1.27
C PRO A 130 3.49 1.83 0.09
N SER A 131 4.68 2.45 0.17
CA SER A 131 5.58 2.43 1.33
C SER A 131 4.87 2.73 2.64
N PRO A 132 4.09 3.82 2.77
CA PRO A 132 3.45 4.14 4.05
C PRO A 132 2.38 3.13 4.50
N HIS A 133 1.94 2.25 3.59
CA HIS A 133 0.76 1.37 3.73
C HIS A 133 1.12 -0.13 3.72
N VAL A 134 2.42 -0.47 3.82
CA VAL A 134 2.95 -1.84 3.77
C VAL A 134 2.19 -2.82 4.68
N ALA A 135 1.85 -2.41 5.90
CA ALA A 135 1.15 -3.26 6.85
C ALA A 135 -0.25 -3.67 6.38
N LEU A 136 -1.03 -2.72 5.84
CA LEU A 136 -2.33 -3.01 5.26
C LEU A 136 -2.17 -3.92 4.02
N ILE A 137 -1.23 -3.57 3.13
CA ILE A 137 -1.01 -4.30 1.88
C ILE A 137 -0.69 -5.77 2.15
N ALA A 138 0.17 -6.03 3.15
CA ALA A 138 0.56 -7.38 3.58
C ALA A 138 -0.61 -8.22 4.14
N ASP A 139 -1.70 -7.57 4.55
CA ASP A 139 -2.92 -8.25 5.01
C ASP A 139 -3.96 -8.37 3.87
N ALA A 140 -4.05 -7.38 3.00
CA ALA A 140 -5.02 -7.32 1.91
C ALA A 140 -4.70 -8.29 0.76
N ILE A 141 -3.43 -8.46 0.38
CA ILE A 141 -3.05 -9.35 -0.73
C ILE A 141 -3.47 -10.80 -0.45
N PRO A 142 -3.13 -11.43 0.70
CA PRO A 142 -3.58 -12.79 0.99
C PRO A 142 -5.11 -12.94 0.97
N LEU A 143 -5.84 -11.91 1.42
CA LEU A 143 -7.28 -11.88 1.39
C LEU A 143 -7.83 -11.86 -0.05
N ALA A 144 -7.24 -11.04 -0.92
CA ALA A 144 -7.58 -10.99 -2.34
C ALA A 144 -7.26 -12.33 -3.03
N ARG A 145 -6.11 -12.94 -2.73
CA ARG A 145 -5.73 -14.28 -3.24
C ARG A 145 -6.74 -15.35 -2.83
N LYS A 146 -7.15 -15.39 -1.56
CA LYS A 146 -8.20 -16.32 -1.08
C LYS A 146 -9.54 -16.14 -1.80
N ARG A 147 -9.78 -14.95 -2.36
CA ARG A 147 -11.00 -14.59 -3.10
C ARG A 147 -10.84 -14.69 -4.62
N GLY A 148 -9.73 -15.27 -5.12
CA GLY A 148 -9.53 -15.52 -6.56
C GLY A 148 -8.73 -14.46 -7.31
N LEU A 149 -7.96 -13.60 -6.62
CA LEU A 149 -6.99 -12.74 -7.29
C LEU A 149 -5.85 -13.60 -7.84
N GLU A 150 -5.62 -13.55 -9.15
CA GLU A 150 -4.59 -14.30 -9.88
C GLU A 150 -3.53 -13.37 -10.49
N LEU A 151 -3.87 -12.10 -10.74
CA LEU A 151 -2.96 -11.15 -11.36
C LEU A 151 -1.67 -10.93 -10.53
N PRO A 152 -0.50 -10.72 -11.16
CA PRO A 152 0.70 -10.34 -10.45
C PRO A 152 0.53 -8.98 -9.76
N ILE A 153 1.25 -8.78 -8.65
CA ILE A 153 1.28 -7.50 -7.93
C ILE A 153 2.58 -6.79 -8.29
N LEU A 154 2.51 -5.48 -8.53
CA LEU A 154 3.67 -4.62 -8.71
C LEU A 154 3.77 -3.63 -7.55
N TYR A 155 4.99 -3.37 -7.11
CA TYR A 155 5.29 -2.47 -6.02
C TYR A 155 6.04 -1.24 -6.55
N ASN A 156 5.29 -0.22 -6.97
CA ASN A 156 5.83 1.01 -7.55
C ASN A 156 6.19 2.00 -6.43
N THR A 157 7.47 1.98 -6.05
CA THR A 157 8.03 2.72 -4.90
C THR A 157 9.17 3.65 -5.32
N ASN A 158 9.44 4.65 -4.48
CA ASN A 158 10.66 5.46 -4.54
C ASN A 158 11.91 4.72 -4.00
N SER A 159 11.75 3.47 -3.56
CA SER A 159 12.80 2.58 -3.04
C SER A 159 13.46 3.01 -1.73
N TYR A 160 12.93 4.01 -1.03
CA TYR A 160 13.42 4.43 0.29
C TYR A 160 12.71 3.64 1.40
N GLU A 161 13.07 2.37 1.50
CA GLU A 161 12.37 1.38 2.32
C GLU A 161 13.29 0.78 3.38
N LYS A 162 12.69 0.29 4.46
CA LYS A 162 13.39 -0.55 5.44
C LYS A 162 13.29 -2.02 5.05
N VAL A 163 14.36 -2.78 5.29
CA VAL A 163 14.37 -4.23 5.05
C VAL A 163 13.26 -4.92 5.85
N GLU A 164 13.00 -4.46 7.07
CA GLU A 164 11.93 -4.94 7.94
C GLU A 164 10.55 -4.78 7.30
N ALA A 165 10.30 -3.65 6.64
CA ALA A 165 9.05 -3.41 5.92
C ALA A 165 8.94 -4.31 4.69
N LEU A 166 10.02 -4.45 3.91
CA LEU A 166 10.05 -5.30 2.71
C LEU A 166 9.84 -6.79 3.05
N ARG A 167 10.41 -7.30 4.14
CA ARG A 167 10.18 -8.69 4.60
C ARG A 167 8.69 -9.00 4.86
N ARG A 168 7.86 -8.00 5.17
CA ARG A 168 6.40 -8.20 5.34
C ARG A 168 5.67 -8.46 4.01
N LEU A 169 6.33 -8.16 2.90
CA LEU A 169 5.82 -8.33 1.53
C LEU A 169 6.45 -9.54 0.82
N ASP A 170 7.36 -10.25 1.48
CA ASP A 170 8.02 -11.42 0.90
C ASP A 170 6.99 -12.49 0.49
N GLY A 171 7.11 -12.97 -0.74
CA GLY A 171 6.14 -13.89 -1.37
C GLY A 171 4.77 -13.28 -1.73
N LEU A 172 4.55 -11.97 -1.54
CA LEU A 172 3.30 -11.29 -1.90
C LEU A 172 3.40 -10.44 -3.18
N ILE A 173 4.59 -9.92 -3.45
CA ILE A 173 4.93 -9.07 -4.61
C ILE A 173 5.73 -9.89 -5.61
#